data_AF-A0A936JU21-F1
#
_entry.id   AF-A0A936JU21-F1
#
_cell.length_a   1.000
_cell.length_b   1.000
_cell.length_c   1.000
_cell.angle_alpha   90.00
_cell.angle_beta   90.00
_cell.angle_gamma   90.00
#
_symmetry.space_group_name_H-M   'P 1'
#
loop_
_entity.id
_entity.type
_entity.pdbx_description
1 polymer ?
#
loop_
_entity_poly.entity_id
_entity_poly.type
_entity_poly.pdbx_seq_one_letter_code
_entity_poly.pdbx_strand_id
1 'polypeptide(L)'
;MNVLDKPPKSMQARAKAQLHEGVNAPTRQESNKAIDAFQSTYGDKYPKVTKCLVDSRNELLAFFDFPPAQWKHLRTTNPTESTFATVHLRTRVTKGPGSRSAGLAIV
;
A
#
# COMPACT_ATOMS: atom_id res chain seq x y z
N MET A 1 4.25 -4.89 5.69
CA MET A 1 4.65 -3.62 6.37
C MET A 1 4.32 -2.48 5.43
N ASN A 2 3.56 -1.46 5.85
CA ASN A 2 3.15 -0.38 4.96
C ASN A 2 4.28 0.67 4.80
N VAL A 3 4.58 1.08 3.56
CA VAL A 3 5.58 2.11 3.25
C VAL A 3 5.19 3.48 3.81
N LEU A 4 3.89 3.77 3.92
CA LEU A 4 3.34 5.04 4.40
C LEU A 4 3.36 5.20 5.92
N ASP A 5 3.64 4.15 6.70
CA ASP A 5 3.76 4.25 8.17
C ASP A 5 5.13 4.76 8.64
N LYS A 6 6.10 4.83 7.72
CA LYS A 6 7.50 5.15 7.99
C LYS A 6 7.86 6.65 7.91
N PRO A 7 7.25 7.49 7.04
CA PRO A 7 7.49 8.94 7.05
C PRO A 7 6.56 9.68 8.03
N PRO A 8 6.87 10.94 8.38
CA PRO A 8 6.01 11.80 9.20
C PRO A 8 4.61 11.98 8.60
N LYS A 9 3.58 12.06 9.45
CA LYS A 9 2.17 12.20 9.03
C LYS A 9 1.93 13.35 8.05
N SER A 10 2.61 14.48 8.24
CA SER A 10 2.51 15.66 7.36
C SER A 10 2.89 15.37 5.90
N MET A 11 3.73 14.37 5.64
CA MET A 11 4.18 14.03 4.30
C MET A 11 3.48 12.80 3.70
N GLN A 12 2.74 12.04 4.50
CA GLN A 12 2.10 10.81 4.03
C GLN A 12 1.17 11.05 2.84
N ALA A 13 0.42 12.16 2.84
CA ALA A 13 -0.46 12.52 1.74
C ALA A 13 0.31 12.71 0.42
N ARG A 14 1.43 13.45 0.46
CA ARG A 14 2.27 13.70 -0.72
C ARG A 14 2.96 12.42 -1.20
N ALA A 15 3.54 11.66 -0.27
CA ALA A 15 4.20 10.40 -0.59
C ALA A 15 3.20 9.39 -1.19
N LYS A 16 1.98 9.31 -0.66
CA LYS A 16 0.91 8.46 -1.19
C LYS A 16 0.51 8.87 -2.60
N ALA A 17 0.33 10.16 -2.87
CA ALA A 17 -0.02 10.64 -4.21
C ALA A 17 1.04 10.24 -5.25
N GLN A 18 2.32 10.46 -4.92
CA GLN A 18 3.44 10.13 -5.81
C GLN A 18 3.58 8.62 -6.05
N LEU A 19 3.36 7.79 -5.02
CA LEU A 19 3.31 6.33 -5.17
C LEU A 19 2.13 5.88 -6.04
N HIS A 20 0.95 6.48 -5.83
CA HIS A 20 -0.23 6.17 -6.63
C HIS A 20 -0.04 6.51 -8.10
N GLU A 21 0.59 7.63 -8.41
CA GLU A 21 0.94 8.02 -9.77
C GLU A 21 1.87 6.98 -10.42
N GLY A 22 2.93 6.58 -9.70
CA GLY A 22 3.87 5.56 -10.19
C GLY A 22 3.24 4.20 -10.43
N VAL A 23 2.40 3.70 -9.51
CA VAL A 23 1.72 2.41 -9.66
C VAL A 23 0.70 2.42 -10.80
N ASN A 24 0.07 3.58 -11.06
CA ASN A 24 -0.93 3.71 -12.13
C ASN A 24 -0.35 4.03 -13.50
N ALA A 25 0.97 4.14 -13.62
CA ALA A 25 1.62 4.43 -14.89
C ALA A 25 1.24 3.42 -15.99
N PRO A 26 1.21 3.84 -17.26
CA PRO A 26 0.81 3.02 -18.40
C PRO A 26 1.80 1.88 -18.70
N THR A 27 3.05 1.98 -18.27
CA THR A 27 4.07 0.96 -18.54
C THR A 27 4.92 0.62 -17.31
N ARG A 28 5.50 -0.58 -17.33
CA ARG A 28 6.48 -1.03 -16.33
C ARG A 28 7.70 -0.08 -16.27
N GLN A 29 8.14 0.43 -17.41
CA GLN A 29 9.27 1.36 -17.48
C GLN A 29 8.96 2.69 -16.80
N GLU A 30 7.77 3.25 -17.01
CA GLU A 30 7.37 4.50 -16.35
C GLU A 30 7.15 4.30 -14.84
N SER A 31 6.57 3.17 -14.44
CA SER A 31 6.45 2.83 -13.02
C SER A 31 7.82 2.72 -12.35
N ASN A 32 8.79 2.12 -13.05
CA ASN A 32 10.17 2.04 -12.60
C ASN A 32 10.79 3.43 -12.41
N LYS A 33 10.67 4.31 -13.40
CA LYS A 33 11.15 5.70 -13.31
C LYS A 33 10.51 6.44 -12.13
N ALA A 34 9.21 6.23 -11.87
CA ALA A 34 8.52 6.83 -10.75
C ALA A 34 9.04 6.34 -9.39
N ILE A 35 9.37 5.04 -9.27
CA ILE A 35 10.01 4.48 -8.07
C ILE A 35 11.41 5.08 -7.87
N ASP A 36 12.20 5.20 -8.93
CA ASP A 36 13.53 5.79 -8.86
C ASP A 36 13.47 7.28 -8.48
N ALA A 37 12.50 8.02 -9.01
CA ALA A 37 12.24 9.41 -8.63
C ALA A 37 11.76 9.53 -7.17
N PHE A 38 10.92 8.61 -6.70
CA PHE A 38 10.52 8.54 -5.29
C PHE A 38 11.73 8.26 -4.40
N GLN A 39 12.61 7.35 -4.80
CA GLN A 39 13.84 7.07 -4.07
C GLN A 39 14.76 8.30 -3.98
N SER A 40 14.93 9.03 -5.08
CA SER A 40 15.71 10.28 -5.09
C SER A 40 15.12 11.34 -4.14
N THR A 41 13.80 11.50 -4.14
CA THR A 41 13.13 12.52 -3.30
C THR A 41 13.15 12.21 -1.81
N TYR A 42 13.00 10.94 -1.42
CA TYR A 42 12.82 10.55 -0.01
C TYR A 42 13.98 9.72 0.57
N GLY A 43 14.90 9.24 -0.25
CA GLY A 43 15.93 8.27 0.15
C GLY A 43 16.88 8.79 1.21
N ASP A 44 17.35 10.03 1.06
CA ASP A 44 18.30 10.63 1.99
C ASP A 44 17.69 10.88 3.37
N LYS A 45 16.43 11.34 3.40
CA LYS A 45 15.73 11.69 4.64
C LYS A 45 15.04 10.49 5.29
N TYR A 46 14.61 9.51 4.50
CA TYR A 46 13.79 8.39 4.95
C TYR A 46 14.25 7.07 4.32
N PRO A 47 15.47 6.61 4.60
CA PRO A 47 16.04 5.41 3.98
C PRO A 47 15.21 4.15 4.25
N LYS A 48 14.47 4.08 5.36
CA LYS A 48 13.57 2.96 5.68
C LYS A 48 12.33 2.88 4.78
N VAL A 49 11.87 4.02 4.24
CA VAL A 49 10.74 4.11 3.30
C VAL A 49 11.17 3.56 1.96
N THR A 50 12.29 4.07 1.44
CA THR A 50 12.80 3.73 0.13
C THR A 50 13.32 2.30 0.07
N LYS A 51 14.03 1.83 1.10
CA LYS A 51 14.49 0.43 1.18
C LYS A 51 13.33 -0.56 1.00
N CYS A 52 12.23 -0.34 1.71
CA CYS A 52 11.06 -1.21 1.63
C CYS A 52 10.39 -1.21 0.26
N LEU A 53 10.37 -0.05 -0.40
CA LEU A 53 9.80 0.09 -1.73
C LEU A 53 10.67 -0.61 -2.78
N VAL A 54 12.00 -0.49 -2.64
CA VAL A 54 12.99 -1.08 -3.55
C VAL A 54 13.05 -2.60 -3.38
N ASP A 55 13.09 -3.09 -2.14
CA ASP A 55 13.11 -4.53 -1.84
C ASP A 55 11.88 -5.25 -2.41
N SER A 56 10.70 -4.61 -2.34
CA SER A 56 9.44 -5.15 -2.89
C SER A 56 9.15 -4.70 -4.33
N ARG A 57 10.10 -4.08 -5.05
CA ARG A 57 9.87 -3.51 -6.39
C ARG A 57 9.34 -4.53 -7.40
N ASN A 58 9.92 -5.73 -7.41
CA ASN A 58 9.52 -6.78 -8.35
C ASN A 58 8.10 -7.27 -8.08
N GLU A 59 7.75 -7.45 -6.81
CA GLU A 59 6.41 -7.88 -6.38
C GLU A 59 5.36 -6.80 -6.71
N LEU A 60 5.69 -5.53 -6.45
CA LEU A 60 4.82 -4.39 -6.74
C LEU A 60 4.52 -4.22 -8.23
N LEU A 61 5.45 -4.60 -9.10
CA LEU A 61 5.31 -4.46 -10.55
C LEU A 61 4.96 -5.77 -11.26
N ALA A 62 4.73 -6.87 -10.53
CA ALA A 62 4.36 -8.17 -11.09
C ALA A 62 3.02 -8.12 -11.84
N PHE A 63 2.12 -7.19 -11.49
CA PHE A 63 0.84 -7.06 -12.20
C PHE A 63 1.00 -6.70 -13.69
N PHE A 64 2.14 -6.13 -14.10
CA PHE A 64 2.43 -5.84 -15.51
C PHE A 64 2.63 -7.10 -16.36
N ASP A 65 2.88 -8.26 -15.74
CA ASP A 65 3.01 -9.54 -16.45
C ASP A 65 1.63 -10.13 -16.83
N PHE A 66 0.52 -9.50 -16.39
CA PHE A 66 -0.85 -9.89 -16.72
C PHE A 66 -1.42 -9.03 -17.85
N PRO A 67 -2.51 -9.47 -18.52
CA PRO A 67 -3.19 -8.67 -19.54
C PRO A 67 -3.63 -7.29 -19.01
N PRO A 68 -3.50 -6.20 -19.80
CA PRO A 68 -3.86 -4.84 -19.37
C PRO A 68 -5.27 -4.68 -18.82
N ALA A 69 -6.24 -5.44 -19.34
CA ALA A 69 -7.61 -5.44 -18.84
C ALA A 69 -7.72 -5.82 -17.36
N GLN A 70 -6.78 -6.62 -16.84
CA GLN A 70 -6.77 -7.10 -15.46
C GLN A 70 -6.07 -6.13 -14.50
N TRP A 71 -5.25 -5.19 -14.99
CA TRP A 71 -4.45 -4.31 -14.14
C TRP A 71 -5.30 -3.51 -13.15
N LYS A 72 -6.48 -3.04 -13.56
CA LYS A 72 -7.41 -2.32 -12.67
C LYS A 72 -7.82 -3.15 -11.46
N HIS A 73 -8.02 -4.45 -11.64
CA HIS A 73 -8.40 -5.38 -10.57
C HIS A 73 -7.21 -5.78 -9.69
N LEU A 74 -6.01 -5.89 -10.27
CA LEU A 74 -4.80 -6.24 -9.53
C LEU A 74 -4.25 -5.06 -8.72
N ARG A 75 -4.48 -3.81 -9.15
CA ARG A 75 -4.03 -2.59 -8.47
C ARG A 75 -4.93 -2.16 -7.31
N THR A 76 -6.14 -2.72 -7.18
CA THR A 76 -7.08 -2.32 -6.11
C THR A 76 -6.86 -3.13 -4.84
N THR A 77 -6.84 -2.43 -3.70
CA THR A 77 -6.81 -3.05 -2.37
C THR A 77 -8.22 -3.17 -1.77
N ASN A 78 -9.27 -2.77 -2.49
CA ASN A 78 -10.64 -2.80 -1.96
C ASN A 78 -11.09 -4.20 -1.47
N PRO A 79 -10.78 -5.31 -2.16
CA PRO A 79 -11.17 -6.64 -1.68
C PRO A 79 -10.62 -6.98 -0.28
N THR A 80 -9.43 -6.49 0.05
CA THR A 80 -8.81 -6.69 1.37
C THR A 80 -9.25 -5.61 2.35
N GLU A 81 -9.14 -4.32 1.98
CA GLU A 81 -9.48 -3.20 2.87
C GLU A 81 -10.96 -3.17 3.27
N SER A 82 -11.89 -3.50 2.37
CA SER A 82 -13.33 -3.51 2.66
C SER A 82 -13.70 -4.57 3.71
N THR A 83 -13.09 -5.77 3.64
CA THR A 83 -13.35 -6.82 4.63
C THR A 83 -12.74 -6.48 5.99
N PHE A 84 -11.53 -5.91 6.02
CA PHE A 84 -10.91 -5.43 7.26
C PHE A 84 -11.64 -4.22 7.87
N ALA A 85 -12.29 -3.37 7.07
CA ALA A 85 -13.01 -2.20 7.57
C ALA A 85 -14.11 -2.57 8.58
N THR A 86 -14.89 -3.63 8.30
CA THR A 86 -15.94 -4.14 9.19
C THR A 86 -15.35 -4.63 10.52
N VAL A 87 -14.26 -5.39 10.44
CA VAL A 87 -13.55 -5.92 11.61
C VAL A 87 -13.02 -4.76 12.48
N HIS A 88 -12.36 -3.78 11.88
CA HIS A 88 -11.86 -2.60 12.59
C HIS A 88 -12.98 -1.78 13.23
N LEU A 89 -14.09 -1.58 12.51
CA LEU A 89 -15.25 -0.86 13.02
C LEU A 89 -15.82 -1.54 14.27
N ARG A 90 -16.12 -2.84 14.19
CA ARG A 90 -16.68 -3.62 15.30
C ARG A 90 -15.72 -3.68 16.48
N THR A 91 -14.43 -3.85 16.23
CA THR A 91 -13.39 -3.84 17.28
C THR A 91 -13.34 -2.50 18.00
N ARG A 92 -13.42 -1.37 17.27
CA ARG A 92 -13.41 -0.02 17.84
C ARG A 92 -14.64 0.26 18.69
N VAL A 93 -15.83 -0.16 18.24
CA VAL A 93 -17.10 0.02 18.97
C VAL A 93 -17.11 -0.81 20.26
N THR A 94 -16.65 -2.05 20.20
CA THR A 94 -16.63 -2.97 21.35
C THR A 94 -15.44 -2.78 22.29
N LYS A 95 -14.45 -1.96 21.91
CA LYS A 95 -13.15 -1.79 22.59
C LYS A 95 -12.36 -3.10 22.71
N GLY A 96 -12.49 -3.96 21.70
CA GLY A 96 -11.86 -5.27 21.62
C GLY A 96 -12.82 -6.42 21.92
N PRO A 97 -12.43 -7.67 21.62
CA PRO A 97 -13.35 -8.80 21.63
C PRO A 97 -13.65 -9.35 23.03
N GLY A 98 -12.84 -9.07 24.05
CA GLY A 98 -13.04 -9.57 25.43
C GLY A 98 -12.88 -11.10 25.62
N SER A 99 -12.96 -11.89 24.54
CA SER A 99 -12.72 -13.33 24.51
C SER A 99 -12.37 -13.80 23.09
N ARG A 100 -11.77 -14.98 22.95
CA ARG A 100 -11.44 -15.56 21.63
C ARG A 100 -12.68 -15.85 20.79
N SER A 101 -13.73 -16.39 21.40
CA SER A 101 -14.99 -16.70 20.72
C SER A 101 -15.66 -15.46 20.14
N ALA A 102 -15.74 -14.39 20.93
CA ALA A 102 -16.23 -13.10 20.47
C ALA A 102 -15.37 -12.52 19.33
N GLY A 103 -14.04 -12.69 19.40
CA GLY A 103 -13.13 -12.26 18.33
C GLY A 103 -13.36 -12.99 17.00
N LEU A 104 -13.65 -14.29 17.02
CA LEU A 104 -13.96 -15.06 15.81
C LEU A 104 -15.28 -14.65 15.17
N ALA A 105 -16.21 -14.07 15.95
CA ALA A 105 -17.51 -13.59 15.46
C ALA A 105 -17.47 -12.17 14.87
N ILE A 106 -16.31 -11.49 14.83
CA ILE A 106 -16.20 -10.08 14.39
C ILE A 106 -16.22 -9.91 12.86
N VAL A 107 -16.12 -10.97 12.06
CA VAL A 107 -16.19 -10.93 10.58
C VAL A 107 -17.59 -10.61 10.06
#